data_AF-A0A2W2LCM9-F1
#
_entry.id   AF-A0A2W2LCM9-F1
#
_cell.length_a   1.000
_cell.length_b   1.000
_cell.length_c   1.000
_cell.angle_alpha   90.00
_cell.angle_beta   90.00
_cell.angle_gamma   90.00
#
_symmetry.space_group_name_H-M   'P 1'
#
loop_
_entity.id
_entity.type
_entity.pdbx_description
1 polymer ?
#
loop_
_entity_poly.entity_id
_entity_poly.type
_entity_poly.pdbx_seq_one_letter_code
_entity_poly.pdbx_strand_id
1 'polypeptide(L)'
;MACMRRFDQECFHRFVKGRLGLGAARLDSAEAVDRWTALVLAAYAQLRLARDLADDLRRPWQARLTHGTTLSPYRVRLGFRRLRAKLPAITKPPKPRPAGPGRPKGSRSRPKPPRPTCRPPAGSCHPA
;
A
#
# COMPACT_ATOMS: atom_id res chain seq x y z
N MET A 1 19.74 7.33 -8.06
CA MET A 1 20.35 6.54 -6.98
C MET A 1 20.20 5.06 -7.33
N ALA A 2 21.24 4.47 -7.90
CA ALA A 2 21.32 3.02 -8.09
C ALA A 2 21.68 2.39 -6.73
N CYS A 3 20.78 1.56 -6.20
CA CYS A 3 20.96 0.86 -4.95
C CYS A 3 21.68 -0.46 -5.21
N MET A 4 22.84 -0.70 -4.60
CA MET A 4 23.46 -2.03 -4.60
C MET A 4 22.51 -3.03 -3.94
N ARG A 5 22.34 -4.22 -4.54
CA ARG A 5 21.24 -5.20 -4.36
C ARG A 5 20.64 -5.37 -2.94
N ARG A 6 21.42 -5.23 -1.86
CA ARG A 6 20.94 -5.39 -0.48
C ARG A 6 20.27 -4.13 0.08
N PHE A 7 20.73 -2.94 -0.31
CA PHE A 7 20.10 -1.67 0.08
C PHE A 7 18.74 -1.46 -0.61
N ASP A 8 18.46 -2.14 -1.73
CA ASP A 8 17.16 -2.10 -2.39
C ASP A 8 16.03 -2.61 -1.47
N GLN A 9 16.31 -3.65 -0.66
CA GLN A 9 15.34 -4.20 0.30
C GLN A 9 14.95 -3.18 1.37
N GLU A 10 15.94 -2.51 1.98
CA GLU A 10 15.67 -1.51 3.02
C GLU A 10 14.96 -0.27 2.43
N CYS A 11 15.35 0.18 1.23
CA CYS A 11 14.64 1.23 0.52
C CYS A 11 13.19 0.84 0.18
N PHE A 12 12.98 -0.40 -0.23
CA PHE A 12 11.66 -0.98 -0.44
C PHE A 12 10.84 -1.00 0.85
N HIS A 13 11.36 -1.56 1.95
CA HIS A 13 10.65 -1.63 3.22
C HIS A 13 10.27 -0.23 3.74
N ARG A 14 11.19 0.73 3.70
CA ARG A 14 10.91 2.12 4.10
C ARG A 14 9.85 2.76 3.21
N PHE A 15 9.94 2.58 1.91
CA PHE A 15 8.97 3.14 0.97
C PHE A 15 7.57 2.52 1.18
N VAL A 16 7.49 1.20 1.30
CA VAL A 16 6.25 0.47 1.46
C VAL A 16 5.55 0.80 2.79
N LYS A 17 6.30 0.83 3.90
CA LYS A 17 5.74 1.18 5.21
C LYS A 17 5.35 2.66 5.27
N GLY A 18 6.23 3.56 4.84
CA GLY A 18 6.03 5.01 5.01
C GLY A 18 5.16 5.67 3.95
N ARG A 19 5.24 5.26 2.69
CA ARG A 19 4.50 5.89 1.58
C ARG A 19 3.26 5.10 1.19
N LEU A 20 3.36 3.77 1.05
CA LEU A 20 2.21 2.93 0.67
C LEU A 20 1.32 2.55 1.86
N GLY A 21 1.78 2.79 3.09
CA GLY A 21 0.96 2.62 4.29
C GLY A 21 0.76 1.16 4.67
N LEU A 22 1.73 0.28 4.39
CA LEU A 22 1.64 -1.14 4.76
C LEU A 22 1.23 -1.32 6.24
N GLY A 23 1.82 -0.52 7.15
CA GLY A 23 1.51 -0.56 8.59
C GLY A 23 0.32 0.30 9.03
N ALA A 24 -0.32 1.04 8.11
CA ALA A 24 -1.44 1.93 8.46
C ALA A 24 -2.79 1.20 8.54
N ALA A 25 -2.91 0.02 7.94
CA ALA A 25 -4.15 -0.75 7.94
C ALA A 25 -4.41 -1.38 9.31
N ARG A 26 -5.55 -1.05 9.92
CA ARG A 26 -6.05 -1.69 11.15
C ARG A 26 -6.89 -2.91 10.79
N LEU A 27 -6.24 -4.05 10.64
CA LEU A 27 -6.85 -5.31 10.25
C LEU A 27 -6.97 -6.24 11.45
N ASP A 28 -7.95 -7.13 11.44
CA ASP A 28 -8.29 -8.02 12.57
C ASP A 28 -8.00 -9.50 12.31
N SER A 29 -7.80 -9.92 11.06
CA SER A 29 -7.52 -11.30 10.69
C SER A 29 -6.23 -11.42 9.88
N ALA A 30 -5.57 -12.58 10.01
CA ALA A 30 -4.36 -12.89 9.25
C ALA A 30 -4.61 -12.79 7.74
N GLU A 31 -5.71 -13.40 7.26
CA GLU A 31 -6.06 -13.32 5.84
C GLU A 31 -6.28 -11.89 5.33
N ALA A 32 -6.84 -10.99 6.16
CA ALA A 32 -7.01 -9.60 5.78
C ALA A 32 -5.65 -8.91 5.65
N VAL A 33 -4.70 -9.22 6.55
CA VAL A 33 -3.31 -8.73 6.48
C VAL A 33 -2.61 -9.25 5.23
N ASP A 34 -2.82 -10.51 4.87
CA ASP A 34 -2.22 -11.11 3.66
C ASP A 34 -2.77 -10.43 2.39
N ARG A 35 -4.09 -10.27 2.31
CA ARG A 35 -4.75 -9.55 1.20
C ARG A 35 -4.26 -8.10 1.10
N TRP A 36 -4.12 -7.41 2.23
CA TRP A 36 -3.58 -6.05 2.26
C TRP A 36 -2.12 -6.00 1.80
N THR A 37 -1.30 -6.94 2.24
CA THR A 37 0.09 -7.06 1.82
C THR A 37 0.17 -7.28 0.31
N ALA A 38 -0.64 -8.18 -0.24
CA ALA A 38 -0.71 -8.42 -1.68
C ALA A 38 -1.11 -7.15 -2.47
N LEU A 39 -2.09 -6.38 -1.99
CA LEU A 39 -2.48 -5.10 -2.62
C LEU A 39 -1.34 -4.08 -2.62
N VAL A 40 -0.63 -3.96 -1.50
CA VAL A 40 0.51 -3.04 -1.37
C VAL A 40 1.67 -3.45 -2.30
N LEU A 41 1.95 -4.76 -2.40
CA LEU A 41 2.96 -5.29 -3.32
C LEU A 41 2.56 -5.05 -4.78
N ALA A 42 1.30 -5.28 -5.15
CA ALA A 42 0.79 -4.99 -6.49
C ALA A 42 0.92 -3.50 -6.84
N ALA A 43 0.60 -2.60 -5.89
CA ALA A 43 0.77 -1.16 -6.09
C ALA A 43 2.25 -0.79 -6.28
N TYR A 44 3.18 -1.41 -5.54
CA TYR A 44 4.61 -1.21 -5.75
C TYR A 44 5.06 -1.70 -7.13
N ALA A 45 4.59 -2.87 -7.58
CA ALA A 45 4.88 -3.41 -8.90
C ALA A 45 4.38 -2.48 -10.01
N GLN A 46 3.17 -1.92 -9.88
CA GLN A 46 2.64 -0.92 -10.81
C GLN A 46 3.55 0.31 -10.92
N LEU A 47 4.06 0.82 -9.79
CA LEU A 47 5.00 1.95 -9.80
C LEU A 47 6.35 1.58 -10.41
N ARG A 48 6.82 0.34 -10.22
CA ARG A 48 8.05 -0.15 -10.86
C ARG A 48 7.91 -0.25 -12.38
N LEU A 49 6.78 -0.71 -12.88
CA LEU A 49 6.51 -0.81 -14.32
C LEU A 49 6.28 0.56 -14.96
N ALA A 50 5.62 1.48 -14.25
CA ALA A 50 5.35 2.82 -14.74
C ALA A 50 6.57 3.75 -14.77
N ARG A 51 7.74 3.30 -14.29
CA ARG A 51 8.91 4.15 -14.07
C ARG A 51 9.41 4.84 -15.35
N ASP A 52 9.28 4.18 -16.49
CA ASP A 52 9.76 4.67 -17.78
C ASP A 52 8.66 5.42 -18.56
N LEU A 53 7.42 5.39 -18.05
CA LEU A 53 6.24 6.02 -18.65
C LEU A 53 5.78 7.28 -17.90
N ALA A 54 6.20 7.45 -16.64
CA ALA A 54 5.74 8.54 -15.79
C ALA A 54 6.54 9.81 -16.01
N ASP A 55 5.83 10.92 -16.22
CA ASP A 55 6.41 12.27 -16.26
C ASP A 55 7.07 12.61 -14.91
N ASP A 56 8.31 13.11 -14.91
CA ASP A 56 8.98 13.58 -13.69
C ASP A 56 8.40 14.92 -13.22
N LEU A 57 7.41 14.87 -12.33
CA LEU A 57 6.82 16.05 -11.70
C LEU A 57 7.71 16.61 -10.58
N ARG A 58 8.93 16.97 -10.95
CA ARG A 58 9.94 17.53 -10.05
C ARG A 58 9.40 18.78 -9.35
N ARG A 59 9.45 18.79 -8.02
CA ARG A 59 9.20 20.01 -7.23
C ARG A 59 10.39 20.96 -7.37
N PRO A 60 10.22 22.29 -7.28
CA PRO A 60 11.28 23.25 -7.56
C PRO A 60 12.60 22.99 -6.79
N TRP A 61 12.48 22.61 -5.52
CA TRP A 61 13.60 22.31 -4.62
C TRP A 61 14.20 20.90 -4.77
N GLN A 62 13.63 20.05 -5.61
CA GLN A 62 14.15 18.71 -5.84
C GLN A 62 15.29 18.76 -6.86
N ALA A 63 16.40 18.09 -6.55
CA ALA A 63 17.55 17.98 -7.44
C ALA A 63 17.14 17.43 -8.82
N ARG A 64 17.77 17.94 -9.88
CA ARG A 64 17.63 17.39 -11.24
C ARG A 64 18.23 15.98 -11.27
N LEU A 65 17.60 15.09 -12.04
CA LEU A 65 18.15 13.77 -12.28
C LEU A 65 19.16 13.86 -13.42
N THR A 66 20.28 13.15 -13.28
CA THR A 66 21.24 12.96 -14.37
C THR A 66 20.57 12.15 -15.48
N HIS A 67 20.86 12.48 -16.73
CA HIS A 67 20.35 11.76 -17.90
C HIS A 67 20.60 10.25 -17.76
N GLY A 68 19.61 9.42 -18.09
CA GLY A 68 19.68 7.96 -17.92
C GLY A 68 19.43 7.44 -16.50
N THR A 69 19.15 8.31 -15.51
CA THR A 69 18.82 7.85 -14.15
C THR A 69 17.36 7.44 -14.03
N THR A 70 17.10 6.21 -13.59
CA THR A 70 15.74 5.71 -13.33
C THR A 70 15.04 6.53 -12.24
N LEU A 71 13.75 6.84 -12.47
CA LEU A 71 12.91 7.50 -11.47
C LEU A 71 12.73 6.63 -10.21
N SER A 72 12.83 7.26 -9.04
CA SER A 72 12.54 6.56 -7.79
C SER A 72 11.03 6.28 -7.67
N PRO A 73 10.61 5.20 -6.99
CA PRO A 73 9.19 4.88 -6.81
C PRO A 73 8.36 6.04 -6.23
N TYR A 74 8.99 6.90 -5.42
CA TYR A 74 8.38 8.11 -4.90
C TYR A 74 8.07 9.15 -5.99
N ARG A 75 9.02 9.41 -6.90
CA ARG A 75 8.81 10.35 -8.02
C ARG A 75 7.79 9.81 -9.01
N VAL A 76 7.87 8.52 -9.34
CA VAL A 76 6.89 7.85 -10.20
C VAL A 76 5.49 8.00 -9.61
N ARG A 77 5.31 7.77 -8.30
CA ARG A 77 4.02 7.93 -7.63
C ARG A 77 3.42 9.33 -7.75
N LEU A 78 4.26 10.38 -7.77
CA LEU A 78 3.79 11.75 -7.92
C LEU A 78 3.17 11.99 -9.30
N GLY A 79 3.80 11.45 -10.36
CA GLY A 79 3.31 11.50 -11.75
C GLY A 79 2.25 10.45 -12.08
N PHE A 80 2.16 9.36 -11.31
CA PHE A 80 1.35 8.18 -11.63
C PHE A 80 -0.13 8.49 -11.82
N ARG A 81 -0.69 9.46 -11.10
CA ARG A 81 -2.09 9.88 -11.29
C ARG A 81 -2.35 10.47 -12.68
N ARG A 82 -1.40 11.24 -13.22
CA ARG A 82 -1.49 11.81 -14.57
C ARG A 82 -1.31 10.74 -15.63
N LEU A 83 -0.34 9.83 -15.42
CA LEU A 83 -0.16 8.66 -16.29
C LEU A 83 -1.43 7.81 -16.34
N ARG A 84 -2.04 7.50 -15.18
CA ARG A 84 -3.27 6.70 -15.09
C ARG A 84 -4.44 7.32 -15.85
N ALA A 85 -4.52 8.65 -15.93
CA ALA A 85 -5.56 9.34 -16.70
C ALA A 85 -5.36 9.25 -18.22
N LYS A 86 -4.12 9.04 -18.69
CA LYS A 86 -3.77 8.87 -20.10
C LYS A 86 -3.93 7.43 -20.59
N LEU A 87 -3.95 6.45 -19.68
CA LEU A 87 -4.08 5.04 -20.01
C LEU A 87 -5.54 4.68 -20.36
N PRO A 88 -5.77 3.76 -21.30
CA PRO A 88 -7.12 3.26 -21.57
C PRO A 88 -7.69 2.55 -20.34
N ALA A 89 -9.01 2.67 -20.14
CA ALA A 89 -9.69 1.97 -19.07
C ALA A 89 -9.65 0.46 -19.33
N ILE A 90 -8.84 -0.27 -18.55
CA ILE A 90 -8.71 -1.73 -18.65
C ILE A 90 -9.83 -2.49 -17.92
N THR A 91 -10.61 -1.81 -17.08
CA THR A 91 -11.74 -2.39 -16.34
C THR A 91 -13.03 -1.71 -16.73
N LYS A 92 -14.11 -2.50 -16.81
CA LYS A 92 -15.47 -1.96 -16.97
C LYS A 92 -15.81 -1.06 -15.78
N PRO A 93 -16.58 0.03 -15.99
CA PRO A 93 -17.07 0.82 -14.88
C PRO A 93 -17.86 -0.06 -13.92
N PRO A 94 -17.86 0.25 -12.61
CA PRO A 94 -18.67 -0.49 -11.65
C PRO A 94 -20.14 -0.44 -12.06
N LYS A 95 -20.86 -1.54 -11.89
CA LYS A 95 -22.31 -1.58 -12.15
C LYS A 95 -22.98 -0.50 -11.27
N PRO A 96 -23.74 0.45 -11.84
CA PRO A 96 -24.47 1.42 -11.03
C PRO A 96 -25.44 0.68 -10.11
N ARG A 97 -25.40 1.00 -8.83
CA ARG A 97 -26.31 0.48 -7.81
C ARG A 97 -26.93 1.69 -7.11
N PRO A 98 -28.25 1.70 -6.86
CA PRO A 98 -28.85 2.74 -6.03
C PRO A 98 -28.16 2.75 -4.67
N ALA A 99 -28.07 3.94 -4.06
CA ALA A 99 -27.60 4.03 -2.68
C ALA A 99 -28.41 3.05 -1.82
N GLY A 100 -27.71 2.21 -1.06
CA GLY A 100 -28.40 1.29 -0.16
C GLY A 100 -29.27 2.07 0.82
N PRO A 101 -30.33 1.45 1.38
CA PRO A 101 -31.12 2.08 2.43
C PRO A 101 -30.14 2.56 3.51
N GLY A 102 -30.15 3.86 3.76
CA GLY A 102 -29.27 4.48 4.73
C GLY A 102 -29.43 3.83 6.10
N ARG A 103 -28.51 4.15 7.01
CA ARG A 103 -28.60 3.65 8.37
C ARG A 103 -29.97 4.03 8.99
N PRO A 104 -30.74 3.09 9.54
CA PRO A 104 -32.01 3.40 10.17
C PRO A 104 -31.81 4.39 11.32
N LYS A 105 -32.65 5.43 11.34
CA LYS A 105 -32.63 6.50 12.35
C LYS A 105 -32.79 5.88 13.75
N GLY A 106 -31.91 6.25 14.68
CA GLY A 106 -31.92 5.72 16.06
C GLY A 106 -31.09 4.45 16.28
N SER A 107 -30.52 3.82 15.25
CA SER A 107 -29.64 2.67 15.45
C SER A 107 -28.32 3.07 16.11
N ARG A 108 -27.93 2.35 17.18
CA ARG A 108 -26.65 2.52 17.88
C ARG A 108 -25.62 1.52 17.36
N SER A 109 -24.36 1.93 17.24
CA SER A 109 -23.28 1.02 16.87
C SER A 109 -22.91 0.18 18.08
N ARG A 110 -22.90 -1.15 17.96
CA ARG A 110 -22.35 -1.99 19.02
C ARG A 110 -20.83 -1.84 19.04
N PRO A 111 -20.20 -1.76 20.23
CA PRO A 111 -18.75 -1.84 20.34
C PRO A 111 -18.24 -3.11 19.68
N LYS A 112 -17.08 -3.02 19.04
CA LYS A 112 -16.41 -4.18 18.49
C LYS A 112 -16.07 -5.16 19.63
N PRO A 113 -16.34 -6.47 19.48
CA PRO A 113 -15.94 -7.43 20.50
C PRO A 113 -14.42 -7.40 20.72
N PRO A 114 -13.94 -7.58 21.96
CA PRO A 114 -12.52 -7.62 22.26
C PRO A 114 -11.82 -8.71 21.44
N ARG A 115 -10.61 -8.44 20.96
CA ARG A 115 -9.79 -9.46 20.31
C ARG A 115 -9.24 -10.41 21.39
N PRO A 116 -9.22 -11.73 21.17
CA PRO A 116 -8.53 -12.65 22.07
C PRO A 116 -7.05 -12.27 22.13
N THR A 117 -6.51 -12.10 23.34
CA THR A 117 -5.08 -11.89 23.53
C THR A 117 -4.37 -13.22 23.30
N CYS A 118 -3.34 -13.24 22.46
CA CYS A 118 -2.45 -14.41 22.37
C CYS A 118 -1.73 -14.54 23.71
N ARG A 119 -2.23 -15.41 24.59
CA ARG A 119 -1.50 -15.83 25.78
C ARG A 119 -0.51 -16.91 25.34
N PRO A 120 0.80 -16.74 25.56
CA PRO A 120 1.73 -17.84 25.29
C PRO A 120 1.31 -19.05 26.15
N PRO A 121 1.51 -20.29 25.64
CA PRO A 121 1.23 -21.47 26.45
C PRO A 121 2.06 -21.36 27.74
N ALA A 122 1.41 -21.57 28.89
CA ALA A 122 2.11 -21.67 30.16
C ALA A 122 3.17 -22.76 30.00
N GLY A 123 4.45 -22.40 30.17
CA GLY A 123 5.55 -23.34 30.01
C GLY A 123 5.31 -24.55 30.90
N SER A 124 5.27 -25.74 30.30
CA SER A 124 5.26 -26.99 31.06
C SER A 124 6.61 -27.13 31.75
N CYS A 125 6.63 -27.03 33.07
CA CYS A 125 7.78 -27.46 33.86
C CYS A 125 7.96 -28.97 33.67
N HIS A 126 8.99 -29.39 32.93
CA HIS A 126 9.43 -30.78 32.94
C HIS A 126 10.24 -31.04 34.21
N PRO A 127 9.90 -32.05 35.03
CA PRO A 127 10.75 -32.47 36.15
C PRO A 127 12.02 -33.14 35.62
N ALA A 128 13.13 -32.89 36.33
CA ALA A 128 14.48 -33.37 36.05
C ALA A 128 14.66 -34.87 36.36
#